data_AF-A0A2P2I7T4-F1
#
_entry.id   AF-A0A2P2I7T4-F1
#
_cell.length_a   1.000
_cell.length_b   1.000
_cell.length_c   1.000
_cell.angle_alpha   90.00
_cell.angle_beta   90.00
_cell.angle_gamma   90.00
#
_symmetry.space_group_name_H-M   'P 1'
#
loop_
_entity.id
_entity.type
_entity.pdbx_description
1 polymer ?
#
loop_
_entity_poly.entity_id
_entity_poly.type
_entity_poly.pdbx_seq_one_letter_code
_entity_poly.pdbx_strand_id
1 'polypeptide(L)'
;ITKIILRKCKEEQREILVTVNRTPPSPKYHLRLDEKEWQAVLPAIAGGNTSSGDLVRPLLMLHPIEIARQLTLLEFDLYRSVKPSELVGNAWTKSDKETRSPNLLKMIHHTNNVTRWVMRCIIDCENFEERVAAMSRVVEIMIMFYDLNNFSGLFEMSSALESASVHRLELTKAEVKRRLPP
;
A
#
# COMPACT_ATOMS: atom_id res chain seq x y z
N ILE A 1 -6.50 -36.80 -17.40
CA ILE A 1 -6.87 -35.63 -16.57
C ILE A 1 -6.70 -36.03 -15.09
N THR A 2 -5.46 -36.32 -14.65
CA THR A 2 -5.23 -36.77 -13.25
C THR A 2 -3.77 -36.64 -12.82
N LYS A 3 -3.20 -35.43 -12.77
CA LYS A 3 -1.97 -35.14 -12.01
C LYS A 3 -1.91 -33.67 -11.64
N ILE A 4 -2.72 -33.26 -10.67
CA ILE A 4 -2.61 -31.93 -10.06
C ILE A 4 -2.65 -32.11 -8.55
N ILE A 5 -1.54 -31.71 -7.91
CA ILE A 5 -1.38 -31.31 -6.50
C ILE A 5 -1.45 -32.42 -5.44
N LEU A 6 -0.27 -32.95 -5.10
CA LEU A 6 0.07 -33.26 -3.71
C LEU A 6 1.47 -32.70 -3.43
N ARG A 7 1.57 -31.37 -3.26
CA ARG A 7 2.72 -30.77 -2.60
C ARG A 7 2.45 -30.87 -1.11
N LYS A 8 3.12 -31.82 -0.45
CA LYS A 8 3.04 -32.02 1.00
C LYS A 8 3.74 -30.84 1.67
N CYS A 9 3.00 -29.78 1.98
CA CYS A 9 3.52 -28.68 2.78
C CYS A 9 3.61 -29.15 4.23
N LYS A 10 4.82 -29.41 4.72
CA LYS A 10 5.13 -29.32 6.15
C LYS A 10 5.29 -27.84 6.50
N GLU A 11 4.24 -27.07 6.29
CA GLU A 11 4.10 -25.77 6.92
C GLU A 11 3.05 -25.98 8.01
N GLU A 12 3.44 -25.73 9.25
CA GLU A 12 2.47 -25.54 10.33
C GLU A 12 1.40 -24.59 9.78
N GLN A 13 0.14 -25.01 9.81
CA GLN A 13 -0.98 -24.12 9.56
C GLN A 13 -0.86 -22.99 10.58
N ARG A 14 -0.32 -21.84 10.17
CA ARG A 14 -0.42 -20.62 10.95
C ARG A 14 -1.90 -20.30 10.98
N GLU A 15 -2.57 -20.67 12.07
CA GLU A 15 -3.92 -20.19 12.35
C GLU A 15 -3.88 -18.66 12.26
N ILE A 16 -4.60 -18.11 11.29
CA ILE A 16 -4.90 -16.68 11.24
C ILE A 16 -5.97 -16.43 12.30
N LEU A 17 -5.58 -16.60 13.57
CA LEU A 17 -6.38 -16.13 14.68
C LEU A 17 -6.00 -14.67 14.89
N VAL A 18 -6.96 -13.78 14.64
CA VAL A 18 -6.93 -12.38 15.09
C VAL A 18 -6.98 -12.41 16.62
N THR A 19 -5.85 -12.73 17.24
CA THR A 19 -5.68 -12.70 18.69
C THR A 19 -5.24 -11.29 19.07
N VAL A 20 -5.95 -10.69 20.04
CA VAL A 20 -5.69 -9.35 20.57
C VAL A 20 -4.21 -9.15 20.97
N ASN A 21 -3.52 -10.24 21.33
CA ASN A 21 -2.11 -10.22 21.77
C ASN A 21 -1.09 -10.26 20.63
N ARG A 22 -1.51 -10.55 19.39
CA ARG A 22 -0.67 -10.46 18.17
C ARG A 22 -1.11 -9.35 17.23
N THR A 23 -2.32 -8.82 17.42
CA THR A 23 -2.72 -7.57 16.80
C THR A 23 -1.87 -6.47 17.42
N PRO A 24 -1.05 -5.76 16.64
CA PRO A 24 -0.27 -4.69 17.19
C PRO A 24 -1.21 -3.64 17.79
N PRO A 25 -0.77 -2.89 18.81
CA PRO A 25 -1.65 -1.98 19.52
C PRO A 25 -2.30 -0.96 18.57
N SER A 26 -3.49 -0.48 18.92
CA SER A 26 -4.24 0.51 18.13
C SER A 26 -3.35 1.66 17.62
N PRO A 27 -3.57 2.19 16.40
CA PRO A 27 -2.82 3.32 15.82
C PRO A 27 -2.44 4.41 16.81
N LYS A 28 -3.36 4.76 17.73
CA LYS A 28 -3.16 5.78 18.78
C LYS A 28 -1.94 5.54 19.68
N TYR A 29 -1.51 4.28 19.84
CA TYR A 29 -0.35 3.92 20.65
C TYR A 29 0.96 3.99 19.86
N HIS A 30 0.90 3.99 18.53
CA HIS A 30 2.05 4.10 17.63
C HIS A 30 2.29 5.54 17.15
N LEU A 31 1.25 6.37 17.17
CA LEU A 31 1.29 7.80 16.85
C LEU A 31 1.46 8.60 18.14
N ARG A 32 2.70 8.95 18.50
CA ARG A 32 2.94 10.03 19.49
C ARG A 32 2.76 11.37 18.78
N LEU A 33 1.54 11.68 18.37
CA LEU A 33 1.19 12.95 17.76
C LEU A 33 0.30 13.73 18.71
N ASP A 34 0.63 15.00 18.94
CA ASP A 34 -0.29 15.91 19.61
C ASP A 34 -1.51 16.17 18.71
N GLU A 35 -2.66 16.53 19.31
CA GLU A 35 -3.91 16.75 18.56
C GLU A 35 -3.73 17.77 17.43
N LYS A 36 -2.87 18.78 17.62
CA LYS A 36 -2.54 19.77 16.57
C LYS A 36 -1.81 19.16 15.38
N GLU A 37 -0.94 18.18 15.62
CA GLU A 37 -0.21 17.46 14.57
C GLU A 37 -1.13 16.50 13.84
N TRP A 38 -2.09 15.89 14.55
CA TRP A 38 -3.11 15.04 13.94
C TRP A 38 -3.99 15.82 12.95
N GLN A 39 -4.43 17.02 13.33
CA GLN A 39 -5.18 17.90 12.42
C GLN A 39 -4.34 18.38 11.22
N ALA A 40 -3.00 18.33 11.31
CA ALA A 40 -2.10 18.69 10.22
C ALA A 40 -1.88 17.58 9.18
N VAL A 41 -2.25 16.34 9.53
CA VAL A 41 -2.15 15.15 8.65
C VAL A 41 -3.46 14.86 7.93
N LEU A 42 -4.59 15.27 8.52
CA LEU A 42 -5.90 15.00 7.95
C LEU A 42 -6.21 15.93 6.77
N PRO A 43 -6.72 15.38 5.64
CA PRO A 43 -7.20 16.23 4.56
C PRO A 43 -8.36 17.10 5.03
N ALA A 44 -8.53 18.28 4.43
CA ALA A 44 -9.59 19.23 4.81
C ALA A 44 -11.00 18.62 4.86
N ILE A 45 -11.28 17.63 4.01
CA ILE A 45 -12.55 16.88 3.99
C ILE A 45 -12.80 16.03 5.24
N ALA A 46 -11.75 15.67 5.98
CA ALA A 46 -11.78 14.89 7.21
C ALA A 46 -11.59 15.76 8.47
N GLY A 47 -11.72 17.08 8.34
CA GLY A 47 -11.62 18.04 9.46
C GLY A 47 -10.21 18.57 9.74
N GLY A 48 -9.20 18.17 8.96
CA GLY A 48 -7.84 18.68 9.10
C GLY A 48 -7.57 19.96 8.30
N ASN A 49 -6.32 20.42 8.33
CA ASN A 49 -5.87 21.65 7.67
C ASN A 49 -5.02 21.39 6.42
N THR A 50 -4.79 20.12 6.06
CA THR A 50 -3.97 19.75 4.91
C THR A 50 -4.66 20.19 3.62
N SER A 51 -3.98 21.01 2.82
CA SER A 51 -4.43 21.33 1.46
C SER A 51 -4.49 20.04 0.65
N SER A 52 -5.51 19.88 -0.19
CA SER A 52 -5.78 18.65 -0.95
C SER A 52 -4.62 18.17 -1.85
N GLY A 53 -3.54 18.96 -1.97
CA GLY A 53 -2.34 18.67 -2.74
C GLY A 53 -1.13 18.16 -1.94
N ASP A 54 -1.12 18.26 -0.61
CA ASP A 54 0.02 17.76 0.20
C ASP A 54 -0.16 16.27 0.51
N LEU A 55 0.20 15.45 -0.47
CA LEU A 55 0.14 13.98 -0.39
C LEU A 55 1.34 13.39 0.37
N VAL A 56 2.43 14.17 0.51
CA VAL A 56 3.71 13.75 1.08
C VAL A 56 3.64 13.72 2.61
N ARG A 57 3.04 14.73 3.24
CA ARG A 57 2.94 14.82 4.71
C ARG A 57 2.29 13.59 5.35
N PRO A 58 1.14 13.07 4.87
CA PRO A 58 0.56 11.86 5.46
C PRO A 58 1.47 10.64 5.38
N LEU A 59 2.23 10.48 4.28
CA LEU A 59 3.18 9.38 4.13
C LEU A 59 4.29 9.44 5.18
N LEU A 60 4.84 10.62 5.44
CA LEU A 60 5.97 10.82 6.36
C LEU A 60 5.57 10.90 7.83
N MET A 61 4.39 11.40 8.16
CA MET A 61 3.94 11.58 9.54
C MET A 61 3.29 10.34 10.15
N LEU A 62 2.67 9.49 9.32
CA LEU A 62 2.08 8.24 9.81
C LEU A 62 3.13 7.14 9.95
N HIS A 63 2.99 6.32 10.99
CA HIS A 63 3.86 5.16 11.18
C HIS A 63 3.69 4.17 10.01
N PRO A 64 4.77 3.64 9.40
CA PRO A 64 4.69 2.79 8.20
C PRO A 64 3.75 1.58 8.36
N ILE A 65 3.81 0.93 9.53
CA ILE A 65 2.94 -0.20 9.85
C ILE A 65 1.44 0.13 9.84
N GLU A 66 1.08 1.37 10.16
CA GLU A 66 -0.32 1.76 10.20
C GLU A 66 -0.85 2.02 8.79
N ILE A 67 -0.05 2.69 7.94
CA ILE A 67 -0.35 2.81 6.51
C ILE A 67 -0.56 1.43 5.91
N ALA A 68 0.36 0.49 6.18
CA ALA A 68 0.27 -0.87 5.67
C ALA A 68 -1.01 -1.58 6.14
N ARG A 69 -1.36 -1.51 7.43
CA ARG A 69 -2.60 -2.11 7.95
C ARG A 69 -3.86 -1.53 7.31
N GLN A 70 -3.94 -0.20 7.23
CA GLN A 70 -5.15 0.45 6.69
C GLN A 70 -5.32 0.15 5.21
N LEU A 71 -4.24 0.16 4.43
CA LEU A 71 -4.28 -0.26 3.03
C LEU A 71 -4.65 -1.74 2.90
N THR A 72 -4.06 -2.63 3.71
CA THR A 72 -4.41 -4.07 3.69
C THR A 72 -5.88 -4.32 4.03
N LEU A 73 -6.47 -3.59 4.99
CA LEU A 73 -7.90 -3.73 5.31
C LEU A 73 -8.78 -3.31 4.12
N LEU A 74 -8.48 -2.17 3.50
CA LEU A 74 -9.22 -1.65 2.33
C LEU A 74 -9.08 -2.58 1.13
N GLU A 75 -7.87 -3.02 0.82
CA GLU A 75 -7.57 -3.94 -0.28
C GLU A 75 -8.23 -5.29 -0.06
N PHE A 76 -8.25 -5.81 1.18
CA PHE A 76 -8.91 -7.06 1.50
C PHE A 76 -10.43 -6.98 1.29
N ASP A 77 -11.06 -5.87 1.66
CA ASP A 77 -12.49 -5.64 1.42
C ASP A 77 -12.82 -5.59 -0.08
N LEU A 78 -11.96 -4.98 -0.89
CA LEU A 78 -12.10 -4.99 -2.35
C LEU A 78 -11.90 -6.40 -2.91
N TYR A 79 -10.84 -7.09 -2.50
CA TYR A 79 -10.52 -8.44 -2.94
C TYR A 79 -11.65 -9.43 -2.67
N ARG A 80 -12.19 -9.48 -1.44
CA ARG A 80 -13.27 -10.41 -1.08
C ARG A 80 -14.60 -10.10 -1.77
N SER A 81 -14.77 -8.89 -2.30
CA SER A 81 -15.99 -8.48 -3.01
C SER A 81 -16.05 -8.99 -4.45
N VAL A 82 -14.92 -9.43 -5.01
CA VAL A 82 -14.82 -9.94 -6.38
C VAL A 82 -15.52 -11.30 -6.49
N LYS A 83 -16.52 -11.40 -7.36
CA LYS A 83 -17.24 -12.65 -7.60
C LYS A 83 -16.57 -13.47 -8.70
N PRO A 84 -16.58 -14.82 -8.62
CA PRO A 84 -16.01 -15.66 -9.69
C PRO A 84 -16.59 -15.39 -11.08
N SER A 85 -17.87 -15.02 -11.16
CA SER A 85 -18.55 -14.66 -12.42
C SER A 85 -17.91 -13.48 -13.15
N GLU A 86 -17.25 -12.58 -12.41
CA GLU A 86 -16.52 -11.43 -12.97
C GLU A 86 -15.24 -11.87 -13.70
N LEU A 87 -14.72 -13.06 -13.37
CA LEU A 87 -13.47 -13.58 -13.93
C LEU A 87 -13.70 -14.51 -15.14
N VAL A 88 -14.90 -15.09 -15.28
CA VAL A 88 -15.18 -16.06 -16.34
C VAL A 88 -15.12 -15.39 -17.71
N GLY A 89 -14.36 -15.98 -18.63
CA GLY A 89 -14.26 -15.53 -20.01
C GLY A 89 -13.53 -14.18 -20.19
N ASN A 90 -12.69 -13.80 -19.21
CA ASN A 90 -11.96 -12.53 -19.22
C ASN A 90 -12.89 -11.31 -19.36
N ALA A 91 -14.05 -11.34 -18.68
CA ALA A 91 -15.09 -10.33 -18.83
C ALA A 91 -14.60 -8.89 -18.57
N TRP A 92 -13.61 -8.71 -17.70
CA TRP A 92 -13.02 -7.40 -17.37
C TRP A 92 -12.24 -6.75 -18.52
N THR A 93 -11.94 -7.49 -19.59
CA THR A 93 -11.24 -7.00 -20.80
C THR A 93 -12.18 -6.58 -21.92
N LYS A 94 -13.48 -6.86 -21.78
CA LYS A 94 -14.49 -6.65 -22.83
C LYS A 94 -15.08 -5.24 -22.73
N SER A 95 -15.87 -4.85 -23.74
CA SER A 95 -16.52 -3.53 -23.78
C SER A 95 -17.56 -3.35 -22.66
N ASP A 96 -18.18 -4.43 -22.20
CA ASP A 96 -19.17 -4.48 -21.12
C ASP A 96 -18.57 -4.76 -19.73
N LYS A 97 -17.26 -4.57 -19.57
CA LYS A 97 -16.50 -4.84 -18.34
C LYS A 97 -17.06 -4.15 -17.09
N GLU A 98 -17.60 -2.93 -17.22
CA GLU A 98 -18.15 -2.16 -16.11
C GLU A 98 -19.39 -2.84 -15.50
N THR A 99 -20.20 -3.48 -16.35
CA THR A 99 -21.39 -4.21 -15.90
C THR A 99 -21.04 -5.61 -15.43
N ARG A 100 -20.10 -6.29 -16.11
CA ARG A 100 -19.80 -7.70 -15.85
C ARG A 100 -18.76 -7.93 -14.76
N SER A 101 -17.85 -6.98 -14.54
CA SER A 101 -16.73 -7.10 -13.61
C SER A 101 -16.54 -5.87 -12.71
N PRO A 102 -17.63 -5.31 -12.13
CA PRO A 102 -17.56 -4.03 -11.42
C PRO A 102 -16.63 -4.07 -10.20
N ASN A 103 -16.58 -5.18 -9.44
CA ASN A 103 -15.77 -5.25 -8.22
C ASN A 103 -14.31 -5.49 -8.55
N LEU A 104 -14.04 -6.33 -9.56
CA LEU A 104 -12.67 -6.50 -10.06
C LEU A 104 -12.10 -5.17 -10.58
N LEU A 105 -12.89 -4.39 -11.32
CA LEU A 105 -12.45 -3.09 -11.80
C LEU A 105 -12.22 -2.10 -10.66
N LYS A 106 -13.06 -2.08 -9.63
CA LYS A 106 -12.81 -1.27 -8.42
C LYS A 106 -11.49 -1.63 -7.75
N MET A 107 -11.18 -2.92 -7.61
CA MET A 107 -9.91 -3.38 -7.06
C MET A 107 -8.73 -2.91 -7.93
N ILE A 108 -8.80 -3.09 -9.25
CA ILE A 108 -7.77 -2.61 -10.19
C ILE A 108 -7.60 -1.09 -10.13
N HIS A 109 -8.69 -0.33 -10.06
CA HIS A 109 -8.65 1.13 -9.95
C HIS A 109 -8.02 1.58 -8.63
N HIS A 110 -8.32 0.90 -7.53
CA HIS A 110 -7.69 1.16 -6.23
C HIS A 110 -6.16 0.98 -6.31
N THR A 111 -5.69 -0.18 -6.76
CA THR A 111 -4.25 -0.50 -6.95
C THR A 111 -3.54 0.56 -7.81
N ASN A 112 -4.17 0.98 -8.91
CA ASN A 112 -3.62 2.03 -9.77
C ASN A 112 -3.56 3.40 -9.06
N ASN A 113 -4.55 3.72 -8.23
CA ASN A 113 -4.59 4.96 -7.49
C ASN A 113 -3.54 4.97 -6.37
N VAL A 114 -3.35 3.88 -5.64
CA VAL A 114 -2.30 3.73 -4.62
C VAL A 114 -0.92 3.88 -5.27
N THR A 115 -0.66 3.16 -6.38
CA THR A 115 0.59 3.28 -7.14
C THR A 115 0.87 4.74 -7.53
N ARG A 116 -0.12 5.45 -8.10
CA ARG A 116 0.03 6.86 -8.49
C ARG A 116 0.19 7.80 -7.31
N TRP A 117 -0.47 7.52 -6.19
CA TRP A 117 -0.33 8.30 -4.96
C TRP A 117 1.10 8.20 -4.43
N VAL A 118 1.66 6.99 -4.34
CA VAL A 118 3.05 6.76 -3.93
C VAL A 118 4.04 7.44 -4.86
N MET A 119 3.83 7.33 -6.18
CA MET A 119 4.65 8.04 -7.16
C MET A 119 4.65 9.55 -6.90
N ARG A 120 3.46 10.15 -6.71
CA ARG A 120 3.31 11.57 -6.40
C ARG A 120 4.00 11.97 -5.11
N CYS A 121 3.88 11.16 -4.06
CA CYS A 121 4.57 11.40 -2.79
C CYS A 121 6.10 11.46 -2.92
N ILE A 122 6.69 10.88 -3.96
CA ILE A 122 8.15 10.93 -4.19
C ILE A 122 8.51 12.08 -5.12
N ILE A 123 7.78 12.24 -6.22
CA ILE A 123 8.14 13.22 -7.27
C ILE A 123 7.78 14.65 -6.90
N ASP A 124 6.76 14.86 -6.06
CA ASP A 124 6.31 16.19 -5.64
C ASP A 124 7.20 16.75 -4.51
N CYS A 125 8.13 15.96 -3.97
CA CYS A 125 9.14 16.43 -3.01
C CYS A 125 10.20 17.30 -3.68
N GLU A 126 10.13 18.61 -3.46
CA GLU A 126 11.13 19.57 -3.94
C GLU A 126 12.50 19.37 -3.26
N ASN A 127 12.49 19.09 -1.94
CA ASN A 127 13.70 18.91 -1.16
C ASN A 127 14.30 17.50 -1.35
N PHE A 128 15.63 17.42 -1.56
CA PHE A 128 16.33 16.15 -1.74
C PHE A 128 16.23 15.22 -0.52
N GLU A 129 16.44 15.74 0.69
CA GLU A 129 16.39 14.96 1.93
C GLU A 129 14.99 14.44 2.21
N GLU A 130 13.97 15.27 1.98
CA GLU A 130 12.57 14.88 2.11
C GLU A 130 12.20 13.76 1.13
N ARG A 131 12.66 13.86 -0.12
CA ARG A 131 12.44 12.82 -1.13
C ARG A 131 13.12 11.50 -0.77
N VAL A 132 14.33 11.55 -0.22
CA VAL A 132 15.03 10.36 0.30
C VAL A 132 14.24 9.75 1.45
N ALA A 133 13.71 10.57 2.37
CA ALA A 133 12.87 10.11 3.46
C ALA A 133 11.57 9.46 2.95
N ALA A 134 10.91 10.06 1.96
CA ALA A 134 9.69 9.52 1.34
C ALA A 134 9.94 8.17 0.67
N MET A 135 11.01 8.05 -0.13
CA MET A 135 11.38 6.78 -0.76
C MET A 135 11.78 5.71 0.28
N SER A 136 12.50 6.10 1.34
CA SER A 136 12.84 5.18 2.44
C SER A 136 11.58 4.68 3.16
N ARG A 137 10.62 5.57 3.40
CA ARG A 137 9.32 5.24 4.01
C ARG A 137 8.52 4.26 3.15
N VAL A 138 8.56 4.39 1.82
CA VAL A 138 7.94 3.43 0.92
C VAL A 138 8.55 2.03 1.08
N VAL A 139 9.88 1.92 1.20
CA VAL A 139 10.56 0.64 1.46
C VAL A 139 10.16 0.07 2.83
N GLU A 140 10.05 0.89 3.87
CA GLU A 140 9.55 0.45 5.18
C GLU A 140 8.13 -0.12 5.08
N ILE A 141 7.23 0.56 4.35
CA ILE A 141 5.86 0.08 4.12
C ILE A 141 5.85 -1.24 3.35
N MET A 142 6.73 -1.42 2.36
CA MET A 142 6.88 -2.69 1.63
C MET A 142 7.24 -3.85 2.56
N ILE A 143 8.14 -3.65 3.52
CA ILE A 143 8.50 -4.66 4.53
C ILE A 143 7.26 -5.01 5.37
N MET A 144 6.49 -4.00 5.81
CA MET A 144 5.25 -4.22 6.56
C MET A 144 4.19 -4.97 5.75
N PHE A 145 4.06 -4.70 4.45
CA PHE A 145 3.17 -5.45 3.57
C PHE A 145 3.59 -6.91 3.42
N TYR A 146 4.89 -7.18 3.33
CA TYR A 146 5.41 -8.54 3.32
C TYR A 146 5.03 -9.29 4.61
N ASP A 147 5.21 -8.67 5.78
CA ASP A 147 4.83 -9.25 7.07
C ASP A 147 3.32 -9.51 7.21
N LEU A 148 2.50 -8.64 6.62
CA LEU A 148 1.04 -8.77 6.57
C LEU A 148 0.55 -9.75 5.49
N ASN A 149 1.45 -10.31 4.66
CA ASN A 149 1.13 -11.10 3.47
C ASN A 149 0.25 -10.33 2.44
N ASN A 150 0.35 -9.01 2.42
CA ASN A 150 -0.30 -8.18 1.41
C ASN A 150 0.57 -8.05 0.15
N PHE A 151 0.52 -9.06 -0.71
CA PHE A 151 1.29 -9.06 -1.95
C PHE A 151 0.78 -8.04 -2.99
N SER A 152 -0.49 -7.63 -2.92
CA SER A 152 -1.04 -6.58 -3.79
C SER A 152 -0.38 -5.25 -3.48
N GLY A 153 -0.47 -4.79 -2.22
CA GLY A 153 0.21 -3.59 -1.75
C GLY A 153 1.73 -3.62 -1.97
N LEU A 154 2.39 -4.77 -1.77
CA LEU A 154 3.82 -4.91 -2.08
C LEU A 154 4.12 -4.64 -3.56
N PHE A 155 3.30 -5.18 -4.47
CA PHE A 155 3.47 -4.99 -5.90
C PHE A 155 3.13 -3.56 -6.35
N GLU A 156 2.15 -2.91 -5.71
CA GLU A 156 1.81 -1.50 -5.93
C GLU A 156 3.00 -0.59 -5.62
N MET A 157 3.64 -0.78 -4.47
CA MET A 157 4.84 -0.03 -4.07
C MET A 157 6.01 -0.29 -5.02
N SER A 158 6.26 -1.56 -5.38
CA SER A 158 7.29 -1.92 -6.34
C SER A 158 7.04 -1.28 -7.71
N SER A 159 5.80 -1.28 -8.18
CA SER A 159 5.41 -0.66 -9.46
C SER A 159 5.58 0.86 -9.44
N ALA A 160 5.33 1.50 -8.30
CA ALA A 160 5.56 2.93 -8.14
C ALA A 160 7.06 3.27 -8.24
N LEU A 161 7.93 2.48 -7.61
CA LEU A 161 9.39 2.68 -7.64
C LEU A 161 9.99 2.44 -9.03
N GLU A 162 9.48 1.44 -9.76
CA GLU A 162 9.91 1.13 -11.14
C GLU A 162 9.24 1.99 -12.21
N SER A 163 8.31 2.86 -11.83
CA SER A 163 7.72 3.80 -12.78
C SER A 163 8.80 4.72 -13.37
N ALA A 164 8.70 5.05 -14.66
CA ALA A 164 9.72 5.86 -15.35
C ALA A 164 10.05 7.19 -14.64
N SER A 165 9.08 7.76 -13.92
CA SER A 165 9.26 9.00 -13.15
C SER A 165 10.12 8.85 -11.92
N VAL A 166 10.01 7.72 -11.22
CA VAL A 166 10.77 7.43 -10.00
C VAL A 166 12.06 6.68 -10.33
N HIS A 167 12.01 5.76 -11.30
CA HIS A 167 13.14 4.95 -11.73
C HIS A 167 14.35 5.79 -12.10
N ARG A 168 14.18 6.94 -12.77
CA ARG A 168 15.30 7.83 -13.15
C ARG A 168 15.99 8.56 -11.98
N LEU A 169 15.47 8.49 -10.75
CA LEU A 169 15.99 9.21 -9.59
C LEU A 169 17.22 8.51 -8.97
N GLU A 170 18.28 8.33 -9.76
CA GLU A 170 19.46 7.55 -9.38
C GLU A 170 20.14 8.04 -8.10
N LEU A 171 20.29 9.37 -7.94
CA LEU A 171 20.89 9.95 -6.74
C LEU A 171 20.08 9.68 -5.48
N THR A 172 18.75 9.68 -5.60
CA THR A 172 17.86 9.40 -4.47
C THR A 172 17.96 7.92 -4.09
N LYS A 173 17.91 7.02 -5.08
CA LYS A 173 18.06 5.57 -4.87
C LYS A 173 19.41 5.20 -4.26
N ALA A 174 20.50 5.82 -4.71
CA ALA A 174 21.83 5.61 -4.18
C ALA A 174 21.92 5.99 -2.68
N GLU A 175 21.33 7.13 -2.31
CA GLU A 175 21.30 7.57 -0.93
C GLU A 175 20.42 6.69 -0.04
N VAL A 176 19.24 6.26 -0.52
CA VAL A 176 18.40 5.30 0.21
C VAL A 176 19.14 3.99 0.45
N LYS A 177 19.82 3.45 -0.57
CA LYS A 177 20.64 2.23 -0.44
C LYS A 177 21.76 2.39 0.60
N ARG A 178 22.34 3.57 0.73
CA ARG A 178 23.36 3.86 1.75
C ARG A 178 22.80 3.87 3.17
N ARG A 179 21.52 4.23 3.35
CA ARG A 179 20.84 4.30 4.65
C ARG A 179 20.25 2.98 5.12
N LEU A 180 19.96 2.06 4.19
CA LEU A 180 19.48 0.73 4.55
C LEU A 180 20.56 -0.06 5.30
N PRO A 181 20.21 -0.75 6.40
CA PRO A 181 21.16 -1.64 7.07
C PRO A 181 21.62 -2.76 6.10
N PRO A 182 22.87 -3.23 6.25
CA PRO A 182 23.46 -4.25 5.38
C PRO A 182 22.75 -5.60 5.45
#